data_AF-A0A925BGT6-F1
#
_entry.id   AF-A0A925BGT6-F1
#
_cell.length_a   1.000
_cell.length_b   1.000
_cell.length_c   1.000
_cell.angle_alpha   90.00
_cell.angle_beta   90.00
_cell.angle_gamma   90.00
#
_symmetry.space_group_name_H-M   'P 1'
#
loop_
_entity.id
_entity.type
_entity.pdbx_description
1 polymer ?
#
loop_
_entity_poly.entity_id
_entity_poly.type
_entity_poly.pdbx_seq_one_letter_code
_entity_poly.pdbx_strand_id
1 'polypeptide(L)'
;MIQLAFENVKNLVEQSKDEILSAYLMVDPALPENQANNPAWRVWLKSRMNELESGLSADSKGRFTAVRTQVDNFLAGYQPNAKSLVLFFGADEDSQNSYELPISLESNRATFGEPAVAPLLWAIDEFERYLVVLVDSEKSVFFTAYLGGATFEERIELNIEDYDWGQKT
;
A
#
# COMPACT_ATOMS: atom_id res chain seq x y z
N MET A 1 3.94 7.01 -9.04
CA MET A 1 3.13 6.10 -8.21
C MET A 1 3.72 4.72 -8.34
N ILE A 2 4.10 4.07 -7.24
CA ILE A 2 4.57 2.68 -7.27
C ILE A 2 3.35 1.79 -7.52
N GLN A 3 3.39 1.04 -8.60
CA GLN A 3 2.34 0.11 -9.00
C GLN A 3 2.54 -1.18 -8.19
N LEU A 4 1.77 -1.38 -7.13
CA LEU A 4 1.82 -2.61 -6.34
C LEU A 4 1.34 -3.80 -7.18
N ALA A 5 2.24 -4.73 -7.48
CA ALA A 5 1.99 -5.95 -8.23
C ALA A 5 2.39 -7.20 -7.43
N PHE A 6 1.89 -8.36 -7.84
CA PHE A 6 2.22 -9.65 -7.23
C PHE A 6 3.74 -9.92 -7.19
N GLU A 7 4.47 -9.51 -8.24
CA GLU A 7 5.93 -9.60 -8.31
C GLU A 7 6.63 -8.81 -7.18
N ASN A 8 6.07 -7.68 -6.72
CA ASN A 8 6.65 -6.95 -5.60
C ASN A 8 6.55 -7.76 -4.30
N VAL A 9 5.40 -8.41 -4.08
CA VAL A 9 5.19 -9.26 -2.89
C VAL A 9 6.07 -10.50 -2.95
N LYS A 10 6.23 -11.10 -4.13
CA LYS A 10 7.13 -12.22 -4.34
C LYS A 10 8.59 -11.85 -4.03
N ASN A 11 9.08 -10.74 -4.60
CA ASN A 11 10.43 -10.25 -4.34
C ASN A 11 10.65 -9.98 -2.85
N LEU A 12 9.64 -9.41 -2.17
CA LEU A 12 9.68 -9.18 -0.73
C LEU A 12 9.89 -10.48 0.03
N VAL A 13 9.11 -11.52 -0.25
CA VAL A 13 9.25 -12.84 0.41
C VAL A 13 10.62 -13.46 0.11
N GLU A 14 11.11 -13.39 -1.14
CA GLU A 14 12.39 -13.95 -1.54
C GLU A 14 13.60 -13.23 -0.91
N GLN A 15 13.47 -11.93 -0.65
CA GLN A 15 14.50 -11.10 -0.03
C GLN A 15 14.48 -11.15 1.51
N SER A 16 13.37 -11.59 2.10
CA SER A 16 13.18 -11.71 3.55
C SER A 16 13.99 -12.87 4.12
N LYS A 17 15.29 -12.64 4.35
CA LYS A 17 16.18 -13.64 4.97
C LYS A 17 16.12 -13.64 6.50
N ASP A 18 15.60 -12.56 7.08
CA ASP A 18 15.49 -12.33 8.52
C ASP A 18 14.04 -12.08 8.96
N GLU A 19 13.84 -11.96 10.27
CA GLU A 19 12.57 -11.56 10.88
C GLU A 19 12.17 -10.14 10.40
N ILE A 20 10.98 -10.03 9.81
CA ILE A 20 10.41 -8.80 9.25
C ILE A 20 9.29 -8.30 10.15
N LEU A 21 9.27 -6.99 10.42
CA LEU A 21 8.08 -6.31 10.92
C LEU A 21 7.13 -6.11 9.75
N SER A 22 5.98 -6.80 9.79
CA SER A 22 4.86 -6.55 8.89
C SER A 22 3.84 -5.69 9.63
N ALA A 23 3.59 -4.47 9.17
CA ALA A 23 2.62 -3.56 9.77
C ALA A 23 1.62 -3.07 8.72
N TYR A 24 0.35 -3.05 9.10
CA TYR A 24 -0.80 -2.62 8.32
C TYR A 24 -1.53 -1.56 9.14
N LEU A 25 -1.56 -0.33 8.66
CA LEU A 25 -1.96 0.84 9.43
C LEU A 25 -3.05 1.62 8.69
N MET A 26 -4.12 1.98 9.38
CA MET A 26 -5.17 2.87 8.91
C MET A 26 -4.72 4.32 9.14
N VAL A 27 -4.12 4.91 8.13
CA VAL A 27 -3.54 6.25 8.19
C VAL A 27 -4.44 7.33 7.60
N ASP A 28 -5.67 6.96 7.21
CA ASP A 28 -6.65 7.83 6.56
C ASP A 28 -6.80 9.17 7.31
N PRO A 29 -6.41 10.30 6.69
CA PRO A 29 -6.51 11.62 7.31
C PRO A 29 -7.97 12.10 7.47
N ALA A 30 -8.92 11.47 6.79
CA ALA A 30 -10.34 11.77 6.97
C ALA A 30 -10.90 11.26 8.31
N LEU A 31 -10.22 10.31 8.96
CA LEU A 31 -10.61 9.81 10.27
C LEU A 31 -10.29 10.83 11.38
N PRO A 32 -11.27 11.25 12.21
CA PRO A 32 -11.04 12.24 13.27
C PRO A 32 -9.89 11.90 14.21
N GLU A 33 -9.71 10.62 14.55
CA GLU A 33 -8.64 10.12 15.41
C GLU A 33 -7.23 10.28 14.82
N ASN A 34 -7.13 10.50 13.49
CA ASN A 34 -5.87 10.70 12.79
C ASN A 34 -5.53 12.18 12.57
N GLN A 35 -6.43 13.11 12.90
CA GLN A 35 -6.25 14.55 12.70
C GLN A 35 -5.57 15.26 13.88
N ALA A 36 -5.38 14.58 15.00
CA ALA A 36 -4.68 15.12 16.15
C ALA A 36 -3.18 15.32 15.89
N ASN A 37 -2.53 16.17 16.70
CA ASN A 37 -1.06 16.37 16.67
C ASN A 37 -0.29 15.04 16.82
N ASN A 38 -0.88 14.06 17.50
CA ASN A 38 -0.37 12.69 17.59
C ASN A 38 -1.45 11.71 17.11
N PRO A 39 -1.44 11.32 15.81
CA PRO A 39 -2.45 10.45 15.22
C PRO A 39 -2.58 9.09 15.92
N ALA A 40 -3.81 8.57 16.00
CA ALA A 40 -4.11 7.32 16.69
C ALA A 40 -3.30 6.12 16.15
N TRP A 41 -3.07 6.03 14.85
CA TRP A 41 -2.27 4.94 14.25
C TRP A 41 -0.81 4.96 14.74
N ARG A 42 -0.21 6.12 15.00
CA ARG A 42 1.16 6.25 15.54
C ARG A 42 1.21 5.74 16.98
N VAL A 43 0.24 6.14 17.79
CA VAL A 43 0.11 5.69 19.18
C VAL A 43 -0.08 4.18 19.23
N TRP A 44 -0.98 3.66 18.39
CA TRP A 44 -1.26 2.24 18.29
C TRP A 44 -0.01 1.45 17.90
N LEU A 45 0.71 1.87 16.85
CA LEU A 45 1.91 1.17 16.38
C LEU A 45 2.99 1.15 17.48
N LYS A 46 3.21 2.27 18.15
CA LYS A 46 4.17 2.35 19.27
C LYS A 46 3.82 1.38 20.40
N SER A 47 2.55 1.33 20.81
CA SER A 47 2.09 0.37 21.82
C SER A 47 2.32 -1.06 21.36
N ARG A 48 1.95 -1.37 20.11
CA ARG A 48 2.08 -2.70 19.54
C ARG A 48 3.53 -3.15 19.41
N MET A 49 4.45 -2.26 19.03
CA MET A 49 5.88 -2.59 18.99
C MET A 49 6.45 -2.90 20.38
N ASN A 50 6.01 -2.20 21.43
CA ASN A 50 6.43 -2.51 22.80
C ASN A 50 5.91 -3.89 23.26
N GLU A 51 4.67 -4.25 22.89
CA GLU A 51 4.11 -5.57 23.17
C GLU A 51 4.89 -6.67 22.46
N LEU A 52 5.18 -6.48 21.16
CA LEU A 52 5.97 -7.42 20.36
C LEU A 52 7.33 -7.63 21.01
N GLU A 53 8.07 -6.55 21.28
CA GLU A 53 9.41 -6.58 21.88
C GLU A 53 9.46 -7.35 23.21
N SER A 54 8.42 -7.22 24.03
CA SER A 54 8.31 -7.90 25.32
C SER A 54 8.23 -9.42 25.18
N GLY A 55 7.66 -9.92 24.09
CA GLY A 55 7.52 -11.35 23.79
C GLY A 55 8.72 -11.97 23.05
N LEU A 56 9.72 -11.19 22.65
CA LEU A 56 10.84 -11.67 21.85
C LEU A 56 11.93 -12.36 22.66
N SER A 57 12.62 -13.29 21.98
CA SER A 57 13.87 -13.89 22.46
C SER A 57 14.99 -12.84 22.54
N ALA A 58 16.07 -13.12 23.29
CA ALA A 58 17.21 -12.21 23.37
C ALA A 58 17.88 -11.95 22.00
N ASP A 59 17.93 -12.97 21.13
CA ASP A 59 18.48 -12.87 19.77
C ASP A 59 17.60 -11.96 18.88
N SER A 60 16.29 -12.22 18.88
CA SER A 60 15.31 -11.42 18.11
C SER A 60 15.20 -9.96 18.58
N LYS A 61 15.45 -9.67 19.88
CA LYS A 61 15.42 -8.30 20.42
C LYS A 61 16.45 -7.37 19.80
N GLY A 62 17.65 -7.87 19.51
CA GLY A 62 18.69 -7.10 18.83
C GLY A 62 18.24 -6.65 17.44
N ARG A 63 17.75 -7.61 16.63
CA ARG A 63 17.18 -7.33 15.30
C ARG A 63 15.98 -6.40 15.36
N PHE A 64 15.07 -6.65 16.30
CA PHE A 64 13.87 -5.81 16.48
C PHE A 64 14.20 -4.36 16.83
N THR A 65 15.25 -4.13 17.62
CA THR A 65 15.69 -2.77 17.96
C THR A 65 16.16 -1.99 16.71
N ALA A 66 16.89 -2.67 15.82
CA ALA A 66 17.29 -2.09 14.54
C ALA A 66 16.06 -1.77 13.67
N VAL A 67 15.16 -2.74 13.51
CA VAL A 67 13.89 -2.57 12.77
C VAL A 67 13.07 -1.41 13.31
N ARG A 68 12.94 -1.28 14.64
CA ARG A 68 12.23 -0.19 15.30
C ARG A 68 12.82 1.17 14.94
N THR A 69 14.15 1.26 14.93
CA THR A 69 14.86 2.50 14.54
C THR A 69 14.61 2.84 13.07
N GLN A 70 14.65 1.85 12.17
CA GLN A 70 14.33 2.02 10.75
C GLN A 70 12.90 2.56 10.56
N VAL A 71 11.93 1.98 11.27
CA VAL A 71 10.52 2.39 11.24
C VAL A 71 10.34 3.80 11.78
N ASP A 72 10.93 4.13 12.94
CA ASP A 72 10.84 5.45 13.53
C ASP A 72 11.44 6.52 12.60
N ASN A 73 12.57 6.22 11.95
CA ASN A 73 13.19 7.11 10.95
C ASN A 73 12.28 7.33 9.73
N PHE A 74 11.69 6.27 9.19
CA PHE A 74 10.73 6.37 8.09
C PHE A 74 9.52 7.23 8.48
N LEU A 75 8.96 7.00 9.66
CA LEU A 75 7.74 7.67 10.12
C LEU A 75 7.94 9.13 10.56
N ALA A 76 9.17 9.54 10.86
CA ALA A 76 9.50 10.92 11.22
C ALA A 76 9.22 11.90 10.08
N GLY A 77 9.45 11.49 8.83
CA GLY A 77 9.14 12.28 7.62
C GLY A 77 7.79 11.96 6.98
N TYR A 78 7.12 10.90 7.42
CA TYR A 78 5.92 10.39 6.76
C TYR A 78 4.69 11.30 6.98
N GLN A 79 4.09 11.75 5.88
CA GLN A 79 2.83 12.49 5.84
C GLN A 79 1.76 11.64 5.13
N PRO A 80 0.73 11.16 5.85
CA PRO A 80 -0.31 10.34 5.24
C PRO A 80 -1.06 11.05 4.12
N ASN A 81 -1.10 10.45 2.94
CA ASN A 81 -1.94 10.89 1.81
C ASN A 81 -2.79 9.74 1.24
N ALA A 82 -2.85 8.62 1.96
CA ALA A 82 -3.59 7.43 1.60
C ALA A 82 -4.48 6.96 2.76
N LYS A 83 -5.32 5.96 2.51
CA LYS A 83 -6.20 5.41 3.55
C LYS A 83 -5.46 4.42 4.44
N SER A 84 -4.52 3.67 3.85
CA SER A 84 -3.70 2.72 4.60
C SER A 84 -2.23 2.78 4.21
N LEU A 85 -1.37 2.46 5.17
CA LEU A 85 0.07 2.30 5.02
C LEU A 85 0.45 0.87 5.42
N VAL A 86 1.18 0.19 4.54
CA VAL A 86 1.74 -1.14 4.78
C VAL A 86 3.25 -1.03 4.83
N LEU A 87 3.87 -1.62 5.85
CA LEU A 87 5.31 -1.64 6.06
C LEU A 87 5.80 -3.09 6.19
N PHE A 88 6.89 -3.40 5.51
CA PHE A 88 7.68 -4.61 5.69
C PHE A 88 9.14 -4.21 5.91
N PHE A 89 9.57 -4.22 7.16
CA PHE A 89 10.87 -3.69 7.57
C PHE A 89 11.68 -4.78 8.29
N GLY A 90 12.84 -5.13 7.73
CA GLY A 90 13.85 -5.98 8.34
C GLY A 90 14.95 -5.18 9.01
N ALA A 91 15.92 -5.88 9.62
CA ALA A 91 17.08 -5.24 10.24
C ALA A 91 18.01 -4.62 9.17
N ASP A 92 18.11 -5.26 8.01
CA ASP A 92 18.88 -4.80 6.87
C ASP A 92 18.18 -3.65 6.14
N GLU A 93 18.97 -2.69 5.64
CA GLU A 93 18.45 -1.55 4.87
C GLU A 93 17.76 -1.97 3.57
N ASP A 94 18.23 -3.05 2.94
CA ASP A 94 17.63 -3.59 1.71
C ASP A 94 16.27 -4.26 1.96
N SER A 95 15.90 -4.52 3.22
CA SER A 95 14.65 -5.17 3.61
C SER A 95 13.59 -4.15 4.05
N GLN A 96 13.50 -3.01 3.36
CA GLN A 96 12.54 -1.95 3.67
C GLN A 96 11.59 -1.71 2.50
N ASN A 97 10.34 -2.14 2.69
CA ASN A 97 9.29 -1.91 1.73
C ASN A 97 8.13 -1.18 2.40
N SER A 98 7.63 -0.13 1.75
CA SER A 98 6.43 0.58 2.19
C SER A 98 5.46 0.75 1.03
N TYR A 99 4.17 0.59 1.31
CA TYR A 99 3.11 0.69 0.33
C TYR A 99 1.95 1.51 0.89
N GLU A 100 1.54 2.53 0.14
CA GLU A 100 0.34 3.29 0.41
C GLU A 100 -0.84 2.71 -0.37
N LEU A 101 -1.94 2.42 0.32
CA LEU A 101 -3.15 1.85 -0.28
C LEU A 101 -4.30 2.87 -0.26
N PRO A 102 -4.99 3.09 -1.39
CA PRO A 102 -6.17 3.97 -1.44
C PRO A 102 -7.42 3.37 -0.79
N ILE A 103 -7.33 2.15 -0.27
CA ILE A 103 -8.38 1.47 0.50
C ILE A 103 -8.13 1.54 2.01
N SER A 104 -9.22 1.59 2.77
CA SER A 104 -9.14 1.42 4.22
C SER A 104 -9.04 -0.06 4.54
N LEU A 105 -8.07 -0.43 5.36
CA LEU A 105 -8.05 -1.74 6.01
C LEU A 105 -9.10 -1.77 7.14
N GLU A 106 -9.49 -2.96 7.56
CA GLU A 106 -10.48 -3.12 8.65
C GLU A 106 -9.93 -2.74 10.02
N SER A 107 -8.63 -3.00 10.24
CA SER A 107 -7.97 -2.75 11.52
C SER A 107 -6.47 -2.65 11.37
N ASN A 108 -5.85 -1.92 12.30
CA ASN A 108 -4.39 -1.90 12.43
C ASN A 108 -3.89 -3.29 12.86
N ARG A 109 -2.84 -3.80 12.22
CA ARG A 109 -2.22 -5.10 12.51
C ARG A 109 -0.71 -5.02 12.40
N ALA A 110 0.02 -5.66 13.31
CA ALA A 110 1.48 -5.74 13.22
C ALA A 110 2.01 -7.03 13.86
N THR A 111 2.97 -7.65 13.17
CA THR A 111 3.63 -8.91 13.53
C THR A 111 5.13 -8.80 13.24
N PHE A 112 5.94 -9.59 13.95
CA PHE A 112 7.38 -9.69 13.74
C PHE A 112 7.78 -11.16 13.56
N GLY A 113 8.51 -11.47 12.50
CA GLY A 113 8.85 -12.85 12.13
C GLY A 113 8.75 -13.04 10.62
N GLU A 114 8.11 -14.13 10.18
CA GLU A 114 7.84 -14.33 8.76
C GLU A 114 6.97 -13.18 8.19
N PRO A 115 7.25 -12.72 6.95
CA PRO A 115 6.47 -11.67 6.30
C PRO A 115 4.98 -12.03 6.23
N ALA A 116 4.13 -11.26 6.91
CA ALA A 116 2.69 -11.45 6.88
C ALA A 116 2.10 -10.83 5.60
N VAL A 117 2.35 -11.45 4.45
CA VAL A 117 1.95 -10.92 3.12
C VAL A 117 0.51 -11.22 2.72
N ALA A 118 -0.13 -12.19 3.39
CA ALA A 118 -1.47 -12.62 3.02
C ALA A 118 -2.50 -11.46 2.97
N PRO A 119 -2.59 -10.53 3.94
CA PRO A 119 -3.52 -9.41 3.85
C PRO A 119 -3.27 -8.50 2.63
N LEU A 120 -2.00 -8.30 2.25
CA LEU A 120 -1.66 -7.52 1.07
C LEU A 120 -2.05 -8.24 -0.23
N LEU A 121 -1.84 -9.56 -0.30
CA LEU A 121 -2.26 -10.38 -1.44
C LEU A 121 -3.78 -10.35 -1.62
N TRP A 122 -4.53 -10.46 -0.52
CA TRP A 122 -6.00 -10.31 -0.54
C TRP A 122 -6.43 -8.94 -1.05
N ALA A 123 -5.75 -7.85 -0.65
CA ALA A 123 -6.05 -6.53 -1.16
C ALA A 123 -5.78 -6.38 -2.67
N ILE A 124 -4.72 -7.01 -3.18
CA ILE A 124 -4.40 -7.03 -4.61
C ILE A 124 -5.45 -7.81 -5.41
N ASP A 125 -5.86 -8.97 -4.89
CA ASP A 125 -6.85 -9.86 -5.51
C ASP A 125 -8.26 -9.27 -5.51
N GLU A 126 -8.73 -8.75 -4.37
CA GLU A 126 -10.08 -8.18 -4.23
C GLU A 126 -10.29 -6.94 -5.12
N PHE A 127 -9.23 -6.13 -5.30
CA PHE A 127 -9.31 -4.92 -6.09
C PHE A 127 -8.54 -5.05 -7.40
N GLU A 128 -8.90 -6.08 -8.19
CA GLU A 128 -8.38 -6.25 -9.54
C GLU A 128 -8.46 -4.94 -10.35
N ARG A 129 -7.52 -4.74 -11.26
CA ARG A 129 -7.47 -3.53 -12.08
C ARG A 129 -8.57 -3.57 -13.13
N TYR A 130 -9.46 -2.58 -13.10
CA TYR A 130 -10.48 -2.37 -14.11
C TYR A 130 -10.06 -1.28 -15.09
N LEU A 131 -10.22 -1.51 -16.38
CA LEU A 131 -10.22 -0.44 -17.38
C LEU A 131 -11.66 0.06 -17.53
N VAL A 132 -11.90 1.33 -17.21
CA VAL A 132 -13.16 2.01 -17.46
C VAL A 132 -13.00 2.82 -18.74
N VAL A 133 -13.83 2.52 -19.74
CA VAL A 133 -13.85 3.26 -21.01
C VAL A 133 -15.16 4.03 -21.09
N LEU A 134 -15.07 5.35 -21.14
CA LEU A 134 -16.19 6.23 -21.44
C LEU A 134 -16.14 6.58 -22.93
N VAL A 135 -17.17 6.21 -23.69
CA VAL A 135 -17.27 6.51 -25.11
C VAL A 135 -18.44 7.46 -25.34
N ASP A 136 -18.16 8.57 -26.01
CA ASP A 136 -19.13 9.51 -26.57
C ASP A 136 -18.92 9.60 -28.10
N SER A 137 -19.88 10.14 -28.84
CA SER A 137 -19.85 10.20 -30.32
C SER A 137 -18.72 11.06 -30.90
N GLU A 138 -17.92 11.74 -30.09
CA GLU A 138 -16.77 12.53 -30.54
C GLU A 138 -15.50 12.28 -29.70
N LYS A 139 -15.61 11.58 -28.56
CA LYS A 139 -14.51 11.44 -27.60
C LYS A 139 -14.53 10.09 -26.92
N SER A 140 -13.35 9.52 -26.72
CA SER A 140 -13.15 8.37 -25.84
C SER A 140 -12.20 8.73 -24.71
N VAL A 141 -12.57 8.35 -23.49
CA VAL A 141 -11.78 8.63 -22.29
C VAL A 141 -11.50 7.34 -21.56
N PHE A 142 -10.23 7.05 -21.34
CA PHE A 142 -9.76 5.83 -20.70
C PHE A 142 -9.26 6.15 -19.29
N PHE A 143 -9.84 5.45 -18.31
CA PHE A 143 -9.40 5.52 -16.92
C PHE A 143 -9.15 4.11 -16.41
N THR A 144 -8.10 3.91 -15.65
CA THR A 144 -7.90 2.66 -14.92
C THR A 144 -8.32 2.84 -13.47
N ALA A 145 -9.15 1.95 -12.95
CA ALA A 145 -9.49 1.86 -11.53
C ALA A 145 -8.74 0.69 -10.89
N TYR A 146 -8.16 0.91 -9.70
CA TYR A 146 -7.42 -0.09 -8.95
C TYR A 146 -7.40 0.27 -7.46
N LEU A 147 -7.55 -0.71 -6.56
CA LEU A 147 -7.60 -0.49 -5.10
C LEU A 147 -8.58 0.62 -4.68
N GLY A 148 -9.75 0.71 -5.30
CA GLY A 148 -10.75 1.75 -5.00
C GLY A 148 -10.32 3.19 -5.36
N GLY A 149 -9.16 3.36 -5.99
CA GLY A 149 -8.73 4.60 -6.64
C GLY A 149 -8.93 4.55 -8.16
N ALA A 150 -8.96 5.72 -8.80
CA ALA A 150 -8.99 5.83 -10.25
C ALA A 150 -7.88 6.76 -10.73
N THR A 151 -7.12 6.30 -11.73
CA THR A 151 -6.08 7.07 -12.40
C THR A 151 -6.50 7.29 -13.85
N PHE A 152 -6.37 8.53 -14.30
CA PHE A 152 -6.58 8.91 -15.69
C PHE A 152 -5.34 8.53 -16.51
N GLU A 153 -5.49 7.71 -17.54
CA GLU A 153 -4.34 7.30 -18.37
C GLU A 153 -4.27 8.08 -19.66
N GLU A 154 -5.38 8.23 -20.40
CA GLU A 154 -5.35 8.91 -21.70
C GLU A 154 -6.72 9.42 -22.16
N ARG A 155 -6.73 10.58 -22.83
CA ARG A 155 -7.88 11.09 -23.59
C ARG A 155 -7.59 10.90 -25.06
N ILE A 156 -8.37 10.07 -25.75
CA ILE A 156 -8.32 9.98 -27.21
C ILE A 156 -9.56 10.70 -27.74
N GLU A 157 -9.36 11.88 -28.32
CA GLU A 157 -10.40 12.55 -29.09
C GLU A 157 -10.54 11.83 -30.43
N LEU A 158 -11.71 11.25 -30.67
CA LEU A 158 -11.99 10.52 -31.90
C LEU A 158 -12.60 11.52 -32.87
N ASN A 159 -11.82 11.98 -33.85
CA ASN A 159 -12.33 12.85 -34.89
C ASN A 159 -13.19 12.03 -35.88
N ILE A 160 -14.50 11.95 -35.61
CA ILE A 160 -15.45 11.12 -36.38
C ILE A 160 -15.69 11.68 -37.79
N GLU A 161 -15.28 12.92 -38.07
CA GLU A 161 -15.46 13.56 -39.39
C GLU A 161 -14.67 12.86 -40.52
N ASP A 162 -13.58 12.14 -40.22
CA ASP A 162 -12.77 11.41 -41.21
C ASP A 162 -13.09 9.90 -41.29
N TYR A 163 -14.07 9.40 -40.53
CA TYR A 163 -14.38 7.97 -40.51
C TYR A 163 -15.38 7.60 -41.61
N ASP A 164 -14.86 7.08 -42.72
CA ASP A 164 -15.65 6.50 -43.82
C ASP A 164 -16.37 5.24 -43.32
N TRP A 165 -17.59 5.42 -42.84
CA TRP A 165 -18.51 4.32 -42.62
C TRP A 165 -18.86 3.75 -43.99
N GLY A 166 -18.11 2.75 -44.44
CA GLY A 166 -18.36 2.11 -45.72
C GLY A 166 -19.85 1.77 -45.84
N GLN A 167 -20.54 2.46 -46.76
CA GLN A 167 -21.96 2.28 -46.95
C GLN A 167 -22.19 0.82 -47.37
N LYS A 168 -22.87 0.05 -46.52
CA LYS A 168 -23.37 -1.26 -46.94
C LYS A 168 -24.49 -1.01 -47.95
N THR A 169 -24.22 -1.36 -49.20
CA THR A 169 -25.20 -1.47 -50.28
C THR A 169 -26.10 -2.67 -50.06
#